data_AF-A0A8H4WA58-F1
#
_entry.id   AF-A0A8H4WA58-F1
#
_cell.length_a   1.000
_cell.length_b   1.000
_cell.length_c   1.000
_cell.angle_alpha   90.00
_cell.angle_beta   90.00
_cell.angle_gamma   90.00
#
_symmetry.space_group_name_H-M   'P 1'
#
loop_
_entity.id
_entity.type
_entity.pdbx_description
1 polymer ?
#
loop_
_entity_poly.entity_id
_entity_poly.type
_entity_poly.pdbx_seq_one_letter_code
_entity_poly.pdbx_strand_id
1 'polypeptide(L)'
;MSGTEAAFVVGLISGVISIIEATKTVYNAAKDAKGQPEAFRQVAARLPLVIEILRSATERMQSLNETAQEALEPILESCKAKAENLKKIFQKVARKDDDKWYDRYKKALGTLGKGDEWGEHCYIARLELVGGMRGETT
;
A
#
# COMPACT_ATOMS: atom_id res chain seq x y z
N MET A 1 -2.11 12.61 30.95
CA MET A 1 -1.89 13.07 29.56
C MET A 1 -0.60 13.88 29.48
N SER A 2 0.39 13.40 28.75
CA SER A 2 1.30 14.32 28.06
C SER A 2 0.74 14.55 26.66
N GLY A 3 0.80 15.75 26.11
CA GLY A 3 0.41 16.00 24.71
C GLY A 3 1.27 15.21 23.69
N THR A 4 2.29 14.50 24.16
CA THR A 4 3.32 13.82 23.37
C THR A 4 2.80 12.53 22.72
N GLU A 5 2.01 11.71 23.41
CA GLU A 5 1.51 10.42 22.87
C GLU A 5 0.50 10.62 21.75
N ALA A 6 -0.49 11.50 21.96
CA ALA A 6 -1.44 11.88 20.91
C ALA A 6 -0.73 12.47 19.68
N ALA A 7 0.28 13.32 19.88
CA ALA A 7 1.07 13.89 18.79
C ALA A 7 1.86 12.83 18.02
N PHE A 8 2.37 11.79 18.71
CA PHE A 8 3.08 10.69 18.08
C PHE A 8 2.18 9.88 17.14
N VAL A 9 0.99 9.49 17.59
CA VAL A 9 0.03 8.73 16.77
C VAL A 9 -0.44 9.56 15.55
N VAL A 10 -0.64 10.87 15.71
CA VAL A 10 -0.90 11.81 14.59
C VAL A 10 0.26 11.83 13.59
N GLY A 11 1.50 11.83 14.09
CA GLY A 11 2.69 11.73 13.27
C GLY A 11 2.74 10.45 12.43
N LEU A 12 2.39 9.31 13.03
CA LEU A 12 2.35 8.02 12.32
C LEU A 12 1.33 8.03 11.20
N ILE A 13 0.09 8.47 11.45
CA ILE A 13 -0.95 8.53 10.42
C ILE A 13 -0.53 9.45 9.27
N SER A 14 0.03 10.63 9.60
CA SER A 14 0.54 11.57 8.60
C SER A 14 1.65 10.96 7.74
N GLY A 15 2.52 10.16 8.35
CA GLY A 15 3.54 9.39 7.64
C GLY A 15 2.96 8.36 6.68
N VAL A 16 1.95 7.58 7.12
CA VAL A 16 1.26 6.59 6.27
C VAL A 16 0.61 7.29 5.07
N ILE A 17 -0.12 8.39 5.29
CA ILE A 17 -0.74 9.18 4.23
C ILE A 17 0.32 9.63 3.21
N SER A 18 1.43 10.19 3.67
CA SER A 18 2.51 10.68 2.81
C SER A 18 3.08 9.57 1.90
N ILE A 19 3.21 8.34 2.41
CA ILE A 19 3.68 7.19 1.62
C ILE A 19 2.64 6.77 0.58
N ILE A 20 1.36 6.78 0.93
CA ILE A 20 0.27 6.45 0.01
C ILE A 20 0.17 7.49 -1.12
N GLU A 21 0.29 8.77 -0.80
CA GLU A 21 0.35 9.85 -1.79
C GLU A 21 1.54 9.70 -2.73
N ALA A 22 2.73 9.42 -2.19
CA ALA A 22 3.91 9.13 -3.00
C ALA A 22 3.70 7.92 -3.92
N THR A 23 2.99 6.89 -3.45
CA THR A 23 2.63 5.71 -4.26
C THR A 23 1.70 6.09 -5.42
N LYS A 24 0.69 6.92 -5.15
CA LYS A 24 -0.22 7.46 -6.17
C LYS A 24 0.53 8.29 -7.22
N THR A 25 1.53 9.09 -6.81
CA THR A 25 2.38 9.84 -7.73
C THR A 25 3.19 8.92 -8.64
N VAL A 26 3.81 7.87 -8.07
CA VAL A 26 4.53 6.85 -8.85
C VAL A 26 3.60 6.14 -9.84
N TYR A 27 2.39 5.81 -9.41
CA TYR A 27 1.37 5.21 -10.28
C TYR A 27 1.04 6.12 -11.47
N ASN A 28 0.68 7.37 -11.19
CA ASN A 28 0.25 8.35 -12.20
C ASN A 28 1.35 8.58 -13.24
N ALA A 29 2.60 8.74 -12.81
CA ALA A 29 3.73 8.96 -13.70
C ALA A 29 3.97 7.81 -14.69
N ALA A 30 3.53 6.60 -14.36
CA ALA A 30 3.66 5.44 -15.23
C ALA A 30 2.36 5.06 -15.96
N LYS A 31 1.25 5.77 -15.74
CA LYS A 31 -0.02 5.55 -16.45
C LYS A 31 0.08 5.96 -17.93
N ASP A 32 0.91 6.96 -18.20
CA ASP A 32 1.10 7.56 -19.53
C ASP A 32 1.96 6.71 -20.49
N ALA A 33 2.48 5.57 -19.99
CA ALA A 33 3.59 4.86 -20.60
C ALA A 33 3.12 3.78 -21.60
N LYS A 34 2.24 2.82 -21.23
CA LYS A 34 1.62 1.85 -22.16
C LYS A 34 0.53 0.98 -21.53
N GLY A 35 -0.33 1.58 -20.71
CA GLY A 35 -1.47 0.88 -20.10
C GLY A 35 -1.03 -0.13 -19.04
N GLN A 36 -1.07 0.29 -17.78
CA GLN A 36 -0.73 -0.57 -16.65
C GLN A 36 -1.75 -1.72 -16.45
N PRO A 37 -1.32 -2.80 -15.77
CA PRO A 37 -2.17 -3.95 -15.48
C PRO A 37 -3.40 -3.55 -14.67
N GLU A 38 -4.54 -4.19 -14.95
CA GLU A 38 -5.82 -3.87 -14.32
C GLU A 38 -5.76 -3.90 -12.78
N ALA A 39 -5.06 -4.88 -12.21
CA ALA A 39 -4.87 -4.96 -10.77
C ALA A 39 -4.19 -3.72 -10.15
N PHE A 40 -3.22 -3.11 -10.84
CA PHE A 40 -2.58 -1.89 -10.38
C PHE A 40 -3.54 -0.70 -10.43
N ARG A 41 -4.40 -0.65 -11.47
CA ARG A 41 -5.45 0.37 -11.58
C ARG A 41 -6.47 0.25 -10.45
N GLN A 42 -6.91 -0.96 -10.12
CA GLN A 42 -7.84 -1.21 -9.03
C GLN A 42 -7.26 -0.81 -7.67
N VAL A 43 -5.98 -1.12 -7.42
CA VAL A 43 -5.30 -0.71 -6.19
C VAL A 43 -5.17 0.82 -6.14
N ALA A 44 -4.72 1.45 -7.22
CA ALA A 44 -4.59 2.90 -7.31
C ALA A 44 -5.92 3.64 -7.08
N ALA A 45 -7.03 3.09 -7.58
CA ALA A 45 -8.37 3.66 -7.39
C ALA A 45 -8.84 3.63 -5.92
N ARG A 46 -8.30 2.74 -5.09
CA ARG A 46 -8.63 2.62 -3.66
C ARG A 46 -7.76 3.52 -2.76
N LEU A 47 -6.59 3.97 -3.24
CA LEU A 47 -5.67 4.79 -2.43
C LEU A 47 -6.31 6.09 -1.88
N PRO A 48 -7.13 6.85 -2.66
CA PRO A 48 -7.81 8.02 -2.12
C PRO A 48 -8.73 7.69 -0.94
N LEU A 49 -9.46 6.57 -1.00
CA LEU A 49 -10.33 6.15 0.08
C LEU A 49 -9.55 5.84 1.37
N VAL A 50 -8.38 5.20 1.24
CA VAL A 50 -7.51 4.92 2.39
C VAL A 50 -7.02 6.22 3.04
N ILE A 51 -6.64 7.22 2.23
CA ILE A 51 -6.22 8.55 2.73
C ILE A 51 -7.36 9.20 3.53
N GLU A 52 -8.59 9.20 3.00
CA GLU A 52 -9.74 9.79 3.69
C GLU A 52 -10.06 9.08 5.01
N ILE A 53 -9.99 7.74 5.04
CA ILE A 53 -10.17 6.96 6.28
C ILE A 53 -9.13 7.35 7.32
N LEU A 54 -7.86 7.46 6.93
CA LEU A 54 -6.75 7.83 7.81
C LEU A 54 -6.89 9.27 8.32
N ARG A 55 -7.26 10.22 7.44
CA ARG A 55 -7.52 11.61 7.83
C ARG A 55 -8.66 11.72 8.84
N SER A 56 -9.74 10.99 8.58
CA SER A 56 -10.90 10.93 9.49
C SER A 56 -10.55 10.27 10.83
N ALA A 57 -9.63 9.28 10.83
CA ALA A 57 -9.09 8.73 12.07
C ALA A 57 -8.32 9.79 12.86
N THR A 58 -7.50 10.61 12.20
CA THR A 58 -6.76 11.71 12.85
C THR A 58 -7.66 12.71 13.55
N GLU A 59 -8.74 13.12 12.91
CA GLU A 59 -9.72 14.06 13.50
C GLU A 59 -10.37 13.49 14.77
N ARG A 60 -10.60 12.18 14.82
CA ARG A 60 -11.21 11.50 15.97
C ARG A 60 -10.23 11.16 17.09
N MET A 61 -8.92 11.14 16.84
CA MET A 61 -7.95 10.72 17.86
C MET A 61 -7.94 11.59 19.10
N GLN A 62 -8.19 12.89 18.97
CA GLN A 62 -8.24 13.81 20.12
C GLN A 62 -9.37 13.46 21.12
N SER A 63 -10.35 12.64 20.70
CA SER A 63 -11.46 12.17 21.54
C SER A 63 -11.24 10.79 22.17
N LEU A 64 -10.16 10.08 21.80
CA LEU A 64 -9.86 8.75 22.31
C LEU A 64 -9.17 8.83 23.68
N ASN A 65 -9.45 7.84 24.55
CA ASN A 65 -8.71 7.67 25.79
C ASN A 65 -7.30 7.08 25.52
N GLU A 66 -6.43 7.16 26.53
CA GLU A 66 -5.02 6.77 26.47
C GLU A 66 -4.84 5.31 25.99
N THR A 67 -5.55 4.37 26.60
CA THR A 67 -5.52 2.95 26.23
C THR A 67 -5.89 2.70 24.77
N ALA A 68 -6.87 3.44 24.25
CA ALA A 68 -7.26 3.32 22.84
C ALA A 68 -6.20 3.91 21.90
N GLN A 69 -5.48 4.97 22.30
CA GLN A 69 -4.39 5.56 21.52
C GLN A 69 -3.17 4.64 21.47
N GLU A 70 -2.78 4.05 22.60
CA GLU A 70 -1.68 3.08 22.68
C GLU A 70 -1.94 1.85 21.80
N ALA A 71 -3.18 1.35 21.79
CA ALA A 71 -3.57 0.22 20.95
C ALA A 71 -3.45 0.52 19.44
N LEU A 72 -3.47 1.80 19.03
CA LEU A 72 -3.34 2.19 17.62
C LEU A 72 -1.90 2.22 17.13
N GLU A 73 -0.91 2.45 18.00
CA GLU A 73 0.49 2.55 17.63
C GLU A 73 1.00 1.33 16.82
N PRO A 74 0.89 0.08 17.30
CA PRO A 74 1.37 -1.08 16.55
C PRO A 74 0.60 -1.30 15.24
N ILE A 75 -0.69 -0.91 15.20
CA ILE A 75 -1.52 -0.99 13.99
C ILE A 75 -0.99 -0.01 12.94
N LEU A 76 -0.68 1.21 13.34
CA LEU A 76 -0.20 2.27 12.44
C LEU A 76 1.21 2.02 11.94
N GLU A 77 2.09 1.45 12.76
CA GLU A 77 3.41 0.99 12.30
C GLU A 77 3.27 -0.15 11.27
N SER A 78 2.35 -1.10 11.49
CA SER A 78 2.04 -2.12 10.48
C SER A 78 1.49 -1.50 9.19
N CYS A 79 0.60 -0.50 9.28
CA CYS A 79 0.09 0.24 8.13
C CYS A 79 1.21 0.95 7.35
N LYS A 80 2.16 1.56 8.05
CA LYS A 80 3.34 2.22 7.47
C LYS A 80 4.20 1.22 6.71
N ALA A 81 4.54 0.08 7.32
CA ALA A 81 5.32 -0.97 6.67
C ALA A 81 4.61 -1.50 5.40
N LYS A 82 3.30 -1.72 5.46
CA LYS A 82 2.49 -2.13 4.29
C LYS A 82 2.49 -1.07 3.19
N ALA A 83 2.34 0.21 3.55
CA ALA A 83 2.37 1.32 2.60
C ALA A 83 3.75 1.44 1.93
N GLU A 84 4.85 1.28 2.66
CA GLU A 84 6.20 1.27 2.09
C GLU A 84 6.41 0.11 1.11
N ASN A 85 5.93 -1.07 1.47
CA ASN A 85 6.00 -2.23 0.58
C ASN A 85 5.18 -2.02 -0.69
N LEU A 86 3.99 -1.43 -0.58
CA LEU A 86 3.18 -1.05 -1.71
C LEU A 86 3.91 -0.06 -2.64
N LYS A 87 4.50 0.99 -2.07
CA LYS A 87 5.32 1.96 -2.80
C LYS A 87 6.47 1.28 -3.55
N LYS A 88 7.20 0.37 -2.88
CA LYS A 88 8.31 -0.39 -3.48
C LYS A 88 7.83 -1.25 -4.66
N ILE A 89 6.67 -1.89 -4.57
CA ILE A 89 6.07 -2.67 -5.66
C ILE A 89 5.76 -1.77 -6.84
N PHE A 90 5.05 -0.66 -6.61
CA PHE A 90 4.69 0.31 -7.65
C PHE A 90 5.92 0.87 -8.33
N GLN A 91 6.96 1.27 -7.58
CA GLN A 91 8.22 1.75 -8.14
C GLN A 91 8.94 0.70 -8.98
N LYS A 92 8.92 -0.58 -8.58
CA LYS A 92 9.56 -1.65 -9.35
C LYS A 92 8.81 -1.98 -10.64
N VAL A 93 7.49 -1.94 -10.62
CA VAL A 93 6.65 -2.26 -11.79
C VAL A 93 6.59 -1.11 -12.78
N ALA A 94 6.40 0.13 -12.29
CA ALA A 94 6.33 1.36 -13.08
C ALA A 94 7.60 1.65 -13.89
N ARG A 95 8.76 1.09 -13.50
CA ARG A 95 10.07 1.53 -13.98
C ARG A 95 10.44 1.19 -15.43
N LYS A 96 9.62 0.50 -16.24
CA LYS A 96 9.89 0.38 -17.70
C LYS A 96 8.62 0.15 -18.53
N ASP A 97 8.65 0.75 -19.71
CA ASP A 97 7.67 0.71 -20.81
C ASP A 97 7.79 -0.54 -21.70
N ASP A 98 8.08 -1.69 -21.10
CA ASP A 98 8.23 -2.94 -21.84
C ASP A 98 7.23 -4.01 -21.35
N ASP A 99 6.99 -5.01 -22.20
CA ASP A 99 6.07 -6.12 -21.94
C ASP A 99 6.53 -7.04 -20.78
N LYS A 100 7.64 -6.72 -20.10
CA LYS A 100 8.22 -7.52 -19.00
C LYS A 100 7.79 -7.04 -17.61
N TRP A 101 6.73 -6.22 -17.52
CA TRP A 101 6.21 -5.72 -16.25
C TRP A 101 5.85 -6.86 -15.28
N TYR A 102 5.31 -7.97 -15.80
CA TYR A 102 4.90 -9.12 -14.99
C TYR A 102 6.10 -9.87 -14.39
N ASP A 103 7.20 -9.99 -15.13
CA ASP A 103 8.44 -10.56 -14.61
C ASP A 103 9.09 -9.64 -13.57
N ARG A 104 9.00 -8.31 -13.77
CA ARG A 104 9.39 -7.33 -12.74
C ARG A 104 8.55 -7.47 -11.48
N TYR A 105 7.24 -7.67 -11.62
CA TYR A 105 6.32 -7.87 -10.51
C TYR A 105 6.66 -9.12 -9.70
N LYS A 106 6.83 -10.28 -10.35
CA LYS A 106 7.26 -11.53 -9.70
C LYS A 106 8.60 -11.36 -8.98
N LYS A 107 9.57 -10.68 -9.59
CA LYS A 107 10.87 -10.37 -8.96
C LYS A 107 10.74 -9.43 -7.76
N ALA A 108 9.86 -8.43 -7.85
CA ALA A 108 9.57 -7.50 -6.76
C ALA A 108 9.03 -8.25 -5.53
N LEU A 109 8.02 -9.12 -5.73
CA LEU A 109 7.46 -9.97 -4.68
C LEU A 109 8.48 -10.94 -4.10
N GLY A 110 9.29 -11.61 -4.94
CA GLY A 110 10.32 -12.54 -4.47
C GLY A 110 11.44 -11.86 -3.66
N THR A 111 11.62 -10.54 -3.80
CA THR A 111 12.53 -9.77 -2.93
C THR A 111 11.90 -9.47 -1.57
N LEU A 112 10.57 -9.30 -1.52
CA LEU A 112 9.83 -8.95 -0.31
C LEU A 112 9.54 -10.19 0.56
N GLY A 113 9.23 -11.33 -0.04
CA GLY A 113 8.93 -12.59 0.67
C GLY A 113 10.16 -13.33 1.24
N LYS A 114 11.34 -12.70 1.23
CA LYS A 114 12.53 -13.21 1.97
C LYS A 114 12.59 -12.69 3.41
N GLY A 115 11.68 -11.79 3.79
CA GLY A 115 11.37 -11.48 5.19
C GLY A 115 10.16 -12.31 5.63
N ASP A 116 10.28 -12.89 6.79
CA ASP A 116 9.60 -14.06 7.38
C ASP A 116 8.11 -13.86 7.71
N GLU A 117 7.45 -12.82 7.19
CA GLU A 117 6.16 -12.33 7.71
C GLU A 117 4.94 -12.59 6.79
N TRP A 118 5.08 -13.24 5.62
CA TRP A 118 4.00 -13.27 4.60
C TRP A 118 3.67 -14.63 3.97
N GLY A 119 3.98 -15.72 4.67
CA GLY A 119 3.96 -17.11 4.13
C GLY A 119 2.66 -17.58 3.47
N GLU A 120 1.47 -17.16 3.94
CA GLU A 120 0.20 -17.72 3.44
C GLU A 120 -0.67 -16.74 2.64
N HIS A 121 -0.70 -15.44 2.97
CA HIS A 121 -1.56 -14.47 2.29
C HIS A 121 -1.10 -14.12 0.85
N CYS A 122 0.17 -14.37 0.51
CA CYS A 122 0.68 -14.17 -0.85
C CYS A 122 0.21 -15.25 -1.85
N TYR A 123 -0.22 -16.44 -1.40
CA TYR A 123 -0.67 -17.48 -2.31
C TYR A 123 -2.01 -17.12 -2.98
N ILE A 124 -2.89 -16.43 -2.25
CA ILE A 124 -4.19 -15.98 -2.77
C ILE A 124 -4.00 -14.86 -3.80
N ALA A 125 -3.15 -13.85 -3.51
CA ALA A 125 -2.84 -12.80 -4.50
C ALA A 125 -2.15 -13.38 -5.75
N ARG A 126 -1.34 -14.44 -5.59
CA ARG A 126 -0.73 -15.18 -6.70
C ARG A 126 -1.78 -15.92 -7.53
N LEU A 127 -2.80 -16.51 -6.92
CA LEU A 127 -3.87 -17.25 -7.60
C LEU A 127 -4.90 -16.34 -8.27
N GLU A 128 -5.30 -15.24 -7.63
CA GLU A 128 -6.29 -14.30 -8.21
C GLU A 128 -5.71 -13.55 -9.43
N LEU A 129 -4.43 -13.17 -9.40
CA LEU A 129 -3.78 -12.53 -10.54
C LEU A 129 -3.51 -13.50 -11.71
N VAL A 130 -3.30 -14.79 -11.41
CA VAL A 130 -3.16 -15.84 -12.45
C VAL A 130 -4.54 -16.27 -13.00
N GLY A 131 -5.58 -16.25 -12.16
CA GLY A 131 -6.96 -16.55 -12.56
C GLY A 131 -7.56 -15.49 -13.49
N GLY A 132 -7.25 -14.21 -13.26
CA GLY A 132 -7.72 -13.10 -14.09
C GLY A 132 -7.19 -13.09 -15.53
N MET A 133 -6.10 -13.81 -15.84
CA MET A 133 -5.55 -13.90 -17.21
C MET A 133 -6.14 -15.05 -18.05
N ARG A 134 -7.05 -15.88 -17.51
CA ARG A 134 -7.69 -16.96 -18.28
C ARG A 134 -9.01 -16.57 -18.94
N GLY A 135 -9.39 -15.28 -18.85
CA GLY A 135 -10.70 -14.78 -19.29
C GLY A 135 -10.72 -13.88 -20.54
N GLU A 136 -9.62 -13.71 -21.26
CA GLU A 136 -9.58 -12.88 -22.48
C GLU A 136 -8.81 -13.60 -23.59
N THR A 137 -9.39 -14.68 -24.11
CA THR A 137 -9.14 -15.15 -25.47
C THR A 137 -10.46 -15.68 -26.05
N THR A 138 -11.35 -14.79 -26.46
CA THR A 138 -12.30 -15.06 -27.55
C THR A 138 -12.70 -13.73 -28.20
#